data_AF-A0A958YJ74-F1
#
_entry.id   AF-A0A958YJ74-F1
#
_cell.length_a   1.000
_cell.length_b   1.000
_cell.length_c   1.000
_cell.angle_alpha   90.00
_cell.angle_beta   90.00
_cell.angle_gamma   90.00
#
_symmetry.space_group_name_H-M   'P 1'
#
loop_
_entity.id
_entity.type
_entity.pdbx_description
1 polymer ?
#
loop_
_entity_poly.entity_id
_entity_poly.type
_entity_poly.pdbx_seq_one_letter_code
_entity_poly.pdbx_strand_id
1 'polypeptide(L)'
;MNGLKQILDFYISSSIHVALSVFSFTWITLILFDVAFDENVLFFNFFASITGYNFVKYFGLAKFHHRSLTKRLKVVQVFSLICFLLMCFYTLQLQMKTILFIAGFGVITFLYAIPFLPKRFFMDSNQNLRNIGGLKVYVIGMVWSGVTV
;
A
#
# COMPACT_ATOMS: atom_id res chain seq x y z
N MET A 1 -0.33 14.42 27.83
CA MET A 1 -0.15 13.36 26.80
C MET A 1 1.24 13.53 26.23
N ASN A 2 2.11 12.51 26.32
CA ASN A 2 3.50 12.61 25.86
C ASN A 2 3.52 12.72 24.33
N GLY A 3 4.05 13.84 23.79
CA GLY A 3 4.10 14.10 22.35
C GLY A 3 4.74 12.98 21.52
N LEU A 4 5.76 12.31 22.09
CA LEU A 4 6.40 11.13 21.50
C LEU A 4 5.41 10.00 21.17
N LYS A 5 4.47 9.73 22.09
CA LYS A 5 3.46 8.68 21.90
C LYS A 5 2.59 9.01 20.69
N GLN A 6 2.17 10.27 20.52
CA GLN A 6 1.34 10.70 19.40
C GLN A 6 2.04 10.57 18.05
N ILE A 7 3.35 10.85 17.98
CA ILE A 7 4.15 10.72 16.77
C ILE A 7 4.27 9.24 16.36
N LEU A 8 4.63 8.36 17.32
CA LEU A 8 4.74 6.92 17.07
C LEU A 8 3.38 6.32 16.68
N ASP A 9 2.33 6.77 17.36
CA ASP A 9 0.96 6.43 17.05
C ASP A 9 0.60 6.77 15.61
N PHE A 10 0.94 7.98 15.15
CA PHE A 10 0.74 8.39 13.77
C PHE A 10 1.57 7.52 12.81
N TYR A 11 2.87 7.36 13.06
CA TYR A 11 3.80 6.56 12.27
C TYR A 11 3.32 5.12 12.02
N ILE A 12 2.78 4.47 13.05
CA ILE A 12 2.21 3.11 12.95
C ILE A 12 0.87 3.15 12.21
N SER A 13 0.03 4.15 12.49
CA SER A 13 -1.31 4.25 11.89
C SER A 13 -1.25 4.53 10.38
N SER A 14 -0.33 5.39 9.95
CA SER A 14 -0.12 5.78 8.57
C SER A 14 0.79 4.84 7.76
N SER A 15 1.25 3.74 8.37
CA SER A 15 2.05 2.69 7.71
C SER A 15 3.38 3.19 7.14
N ILE A 16 3.98 4.22 7.74
CA ILE A 16 5.26 4.79 7.27
C ILE A 16 6.40 3.76 7.40
N HIS A 17 6.44 2.98 8.48
CA HIS A 17 7.40 1.89 8.66
C HIS A 17 7.41 0.91 7.48
N VAL A 18 6.22 0.58 6.97
CA VAL A 18 6.05 -0.34 5.85
C VAL A 18 6.65 0.26 4.58
N ALA A 19 6.35 1.53 4.31
CA ALA A 19 6.88 2.24 3.15
C ALA A 19 8.41 2.40 3.22
N LEU A 20 8.97 2.64 4.40
CA LEU A 20 10.42 2.66 4.60
C LEU A 20 11.05 1.30 4.28
N SER A 21 10.42 0.19 4.69
CA SER A 21 10.92 -1.15 4.34
C SER A 21 10.95 -1.39 2.82
N VAL A 22 9.88 -1.02 2.11
CA VAL A 22 9.82 -1.17 0.64
C VAL A 22 10.84 -0.26 -0.05
N PHE A 23 11.02 0.98 0.43
CA PHE A 23 12.07 1.88 -0.05
C PHE A 23 13.45 1.25 0.12
N SER A 24 13.77 0.75 1.32
CA SER A 24 15.04 0.10 1.60
C SER A 24 15.28 -1.14 0.74
N PHE A 25 14.26 -1.99 0.53
CA PHE A 25 14.38 -3.14 -0.35
C PHE A 25 14.61 -2.74 -1.81
N THR A 26 13.89 -1.74 -2.30
CA THR A 26 14.09 -1.20 -3.65
C THR A 26 15.52 -0.68 -3.81
N TRP A 27 16.04 0.07 -2.83
CA TRP A 27 17.42 0.56 -2.88
C TRP A 27 18.44 -0.58 -2.84
N ILE A 28 18.26 -1.58 -1.97
CA ILE A 28 19.12 -2.77 -1.94
C ILE A 28 19.15 -3.44 -3.32
N THR A 29 18.01 -3.53 -4.01
CA THR A 29 17.96 -4.06 -5.37
C THR A 29 18.74 -3.22 -6.37
N LEU A 30 18.60 -1.89 -6.34
CA LEU A 30 19.38 -1.00 -7.21
C LEU A 30 20.89 -1.20 -7.01
N ILE A 31 21.34 -1.32 -5.75
CA ILE A 31 22.74 -1.62 -5.42
C ILE A 31 23.15 -3.00 -5.97
N LEU A 32 22.30 -4.02 -5.79
CA LEU A 32 22.60 -5.39 -6.20
C LEU A 32 22.77 -5.54 -7.71
N PHE A 33 21.99 -4.78 -8.50
CA PHE A 33 22.06 -4.79 -9.96
C PHE A 33 22.96 -3.69 -10.55
N ASP A 34 23.73 -2.99 -9.72
CA ASP A 34 24.62 -1.88 -10.13
C ASP A 34 23.87 -0.79 -10.94
N VAL A 35 22.62 -0.55 -10.56
CA VAL A 35 21.78 0.51 -11.14
C VAL A 35 21.97 1.77 -10.31
N ALA A 36 22.16 2.91 -11.00
CA ALA A 36 22.28 4.20 -10.33
C ALA A 36 21.04 4.51 -9.48
N PHE A 37 21.23 5.34 -8.46
CA PHE A 37 20.15 5.76 -7.58
C PHE A 37 19.02 6.43 -8.36
N ASP A 38 17.86 5.77 -8.41
CA ASP A 38 16.66 6.25 -9.10
C ASP A 38 15.65 6.77 -8.08
N GLU A 39 15.67 8.09 -7.89
CA GLU A 39 14.76 8.80 -6.99
C GLU A 39 13.29 8.54 -7.34
N ASN A 40 12.97 8.46 -8.63
CA ASN A 40 11.59 8.35 -9.07
C ASN A 40 10.99 7.00 -8.69
N VAL A 41 11.73 5.92 -8.91
CA VAL A 41 11.29 4.56 -8.52
C VAL A 41 11.20 4.44 -7.00
N LEU A 42 12.20 4.96 -6.28
CA LEU A 42 12.26 4.89 -4.83
C LEU A 42 11.11 5.64 -4.15
N PHE A 43 10.89 6.90 -4.52
CA PHE A 43 9.80 7.69 -3.96
C PHE A 43 8.44 7.23 -4.45
N PHE A 44 8.31 6.77 -5.70
CA PHE A 44 7.10 6.10 -6.17
C PHE A 44 6.76 4.92 -5.25
N ASN A 45 7.71 3.99 -5.03
CA ASN A 45 7.49 2.81 -4.21
C ASN A 45 7.13 3.16 -2.76
N PHE A 46 7.74 4.20 -2.20
CA PHE A 46 7.39 4.71 -0.87
C PHE A 46 5.95 5.22 -0.80
N PHE A 47 5.56 6.16 -1.67
CA PHE A 47 4.22 6.75 -1.64
C PHE A 47 3.12 5.77 -2.07
N ALA A 48 3.42 4.88 -3.01
CA ALA A 48 2.54 3.78 -3.41
C ALA A 48 2.31 2.80 -2.25
N SER A 49 3.36 2.48 -1.49
CA SER A 49 3.23 1.61 -0.30
C SER A 49 2.31 2.23 0.74
N ILE A 50 2.47 3.51 1.09
CA ILE A 50 1.58 4.19 2.04
C ILE A 50 0.13 4.15 1.54
N THR A 51 -0.08 4.52 0.27
CA THR A 51 -1.40 4.57 -0.36
C THR A 51 -2.07 3.20 -0.34
N GLY A 52 -1.41 2.18 -0.88
CA GLY A 52 -1.92 0.83 -1.01
C GLY A 52 -2.17 0.18 0.34
N TYR A 53 -1.21 0.27 1.27
CA TYR A 53 -1.37 -0.31 2.61
C TYR A 53 -2.49 0.36 3.39
N ASN A 54 -2.55 1.69 3.42
CA ASN A 54 -3.60 2.39 4.15
C ASN A 54 -4.97 2.18 3.48
N PHE A 55 -5.03 2.13 2.16
CA PHE A 55 -6.25 1.76 1.43
C PHE A 55 -6.72 0.39 1.90
N VAL A 56 -5.90 -0.66 1.74
CA VAL A 56 -6.23 -2.02 2.17
C VAL A 56 -6.65 -2.02 3.65
N LYS A 57 -5.84 -1.43 4.54
CA LYS A 57 -6.03 -1.40 6.00
C LYS A 57 -7.38 -0.79 6.41
N TYR A 58 -7.78 0.32 5.80
CA TYR A 58 -8.95 1.10 6.22
C TYR A 58 -10.18 0.95 5.31
N PHE A 59 -10.07 0.26 4.16
CA PHE A 59 -11.15 0.09 3.19
C PHE A 59 -12.47 -0.42 3.82
N GLY A 60 -12.41 -1.46 4.65
CA GLY A 60 -13.59 -2.04 5.30
C GLY A 60 -14.20 -1.17 6.40
N LEU A 61 -13.40 -0.31 7.04
CA LEU A 61 -13.86 0.57 8.12
C LEU A 61 -14.67 1.76 7.59
N ALA A 62 -14.30 2.27 6.40
CA ALA A 62 -15.04 3.33 5.73
C ALA A 62 -16.44 2.88 5.27
N LYS A 63 -16.61 1.60 4.91
CA LYS A 63 -17.87 1.06 4.38
C LYS A 63 -18.99 0.95 5.43
N PHE A 64 -18.66 0.70 6.71
CA PHE A 64 -19.66 0.47 7.77
C PHE A 64 -19.78 1.60 8.80
N HIS A 65 -18.86 2.56 8.84
CA HIS A 65 -18.79 3.57 9.91
C HIS A 65 -18.69 5.02 9.40
N HIS A 66 -19.28 5.32 8.23
CA HIS A 66 -19.23 6.65 7.63
C HIS A 66 -19.72 7.78 8.57
N ARG A 67 -20.53 7.46 9.59
CA ARG A 67 -21.07 8.41 10.57
C ARG A 67 -20.14 8.82 11.72
N SER A 68 -18.99 8.17 11.94
CA SER A 68 -18.09 8.54 13.05
C SER A 68 -16.64 8.11 12.81
N LEU A 69 -15.96 8.71 11.83
CA LEU A 69 -14.50 8.60 11.76
C LEU A 69 -13.85 9.35 12.94
N THR A 70 -13.07 8.66 13.76
CA THR A 70 -12.23 9.27 14.80
C THR A 70 -11.33 10.34 14.16
N LYS A 71 -11.11 11.48 14.83
CA LYS A 71 -10.25 12.58 14.33
C LYS A 71 -8.89 12.07 13.80
N ARG A 72 -8.29 11.08 14.47
CA ARG A 72 -7.03 10.44 14.06
C ARG A 72 -7.10 9.74 12.70
N LEU A 73 -8.20 9.06 12.40
CA LEU A 73 -8.39 8.38 11.12
C LEU A 73 -8.56 9.39 9.96
N LYS A 74 -9.21 10.53 10.21
CA LYS A 74 -9.27 11.63 9.23
C LYS A 74 -7.89 12.18 8.90
N VAL A 75 -7.03 12.37 9.91
CA VAL A 75 -5.64 12.83 9.69
C VAL A 75 -4.86 11.82 8.83
N VAL A 76 -4.96 10.52 9.13
CA VAL A 76 -4.32 9.47 8.32
C VAL A 76 -4.87 9.44 6.90
N GLN A 77 -6.16 9.70 6.71
CA GLN A 77 -6.78 9.75 5.38
C GLN A 77 -6.28 10.94 4.55
N VAL A 78 -6.18 12.13 5.14
CA VAL A 78 -5.61 13.31 4.46
C VAL A 78 -4.14 13.07 4.12
N PHE A 79 -3.36 12.51 5.03
CA PHE A 79 -1.98 12.12 4.77
C PHE A 79 -1.88 11.11 3.62
N SER A 80 -2.74 10.08 3.63
CA SER A 80 -2.76 9.07 2.56
C SER A 80 -3.17 9.68 1.21
N LEU A 81 -4.04 10.69 1.19
CA LEU A 81 -4.39 11.42 -0.02
C LEU A 81 -3.21 12.23 -0.56
N ILE A 82 -2.44 12.89 0.30
CA ILE A 82 -1.22 13.59 -0.10
C ILE A 82 -0.21 12.59 -0.69
N CYS A 83 -0.01 11.44 -0.03
CA CYS A 83 0.84 10.38 -0.57
C CYS A 83 0.32 9.84 -1.91
N PHE A 84 -0.99 9.73 -2.11
CA PHE A 84 -1.56 9.33 -3.39
C PHE A 84 -1.25 10.34 -4.51
N LEU A 85 -1.35 11.64 -4.23
CA LEU A 85 -0.99 12.68 -5.20
C LEU A 85 0.50 12.65 -5.55
N LEU A 86 1.37 12.47 -4.54
CA LEU A 86 2.81 12.33 -4.75
C LEU A 86 3.14 11.05 -5.53
N MET A 87 2.46 9.94 -5.23
CA MET A 87 2.56 8.70 -6.00
C MET A 87 2.23 8.98 -7.47
N CYS A 88 1.10 9.61 -7.77
CA CYS A 88 0.73 9.97 -9.15
C CYS A 88 1.77 10.87 -9.83
N PHE A 89 2.33 11.83 -9.09
CA PHE A 89 3.39 12.70 -9.60
C PHE A 89 4.65 11.91 -10.00
N TYR A 90 5.10 10.96 -9.18
CA TYR A 90 6.24 10.11 -9.54
C TYR A 90 5.90 9.10 -10.63
N THR A 91 4.66 8.60 -10.71
CA THR A 91 4.21 7.73 -11.82
C THR A 91 4.43 8.40 -13.17
N LEU A 92 4.17 9.71 -13.28
CA LEU A 92 4.35 10.45 -14.53
C LEU A 92 5.82 10.57 -14.95
N GLN A 93 6.77 10.34 -14.04
CA GLN A 93 8.21 10.38 -14.29
C GLN A 93 8.80 8.99 -14.58
N LEU A 94 8.03 7.93 -14.37
CA LEU A 94 8.48 6.56 -14.63
C LEU A 94 8.44 6.21 -16.12
N GLN A 95 9.29 5.27 -16.52
CA GLN A 95 9.25 4.70 -17.86
C GLN A 95 7.95 3.90 -18.06
N MET A 96 7.39 3.95 -19.27
CA MET A 96 6.14 3.25 -19.61
C MET A 96 6.18 1.74 -19.32
N LYS A 97 7.34 1.09 -19.50
CA LYS A 97 7.51 -0.33 -19.17
C LYS A 97 7.30 -0.58 -17.67
N THR A 98 7.94 0.23 -16.83
CA THR A 98 7.81 0.18 -15.37
C THR A 98 6.36 0.41 -14.93
N ILE A 99 5.67 1.39 -15.53
CA ILE A 99 4.26 1.67 -15.23
C ILE A 99 3.38 0.46 -15.53
N LEU A 100 3.58 -0.22 -16.67
CA LEU A 100 2.79 -1.41 -17.04
C LEU A 100 2.96 -2.55 -16.03
N PHE A 101 4.20 -2.84 -15.60
CA PHE A 101 4.47 -3.86 -14.58
C PHE A 101 3.81 -3.52 -13.25
N ILE A 102 4.00 -2.30 -12.76
CA ILE A 102 3.45 -1.85 -11.49
C ILE A 102 1.92 -1.78 -11.53
N ALA A 103 1.33 -1.40 -12.65
CA ALA A 103 -0.13 -1.43 -12.83
C ALA A 103 -0.69 -2.85 -12.65
N GLY A 104 0.01 -3.87 -13.15
CA GLY A 104 -0.35 -5.28 -12.91
C GLY A 104 -0.41 -5.63 -11.42
N PHE A 105 0.65 -5.28 -10.66
CA PHE A 105 0.67 -5.48 -9.21
C PHE A 105 -0.36 -4.63 -8.46
N GLY A 106 -0.65 -3.42 -8.95
CA GLY A 106 -1.71 -2.56 -8.45
C GLY A 106 -3.09 -3.22 -8.57
N VAL A 107 -3.39 -3.84 -9.72
CA VAL A 107 -4.63 -4.60 -9.94
C VAL A 107 -4.73 -5.78 -8.98
N ILE A 108 -3.66 -6.57 -8.81
CA ILE A 108 -3.61 -7.68 -7.85
C ILE A 108 -3.92 -7.19 -6.43
N THR A 109 -3.27 -6.09 -6.02
CA THR A 109 -3.47 -5.49 -4.68
C THR A 109 -4.90 -5.00 -4.48
N PHE A 110 -5.51 -4.40 -5.51
CA PHE A 110 -6.89 -3.93 -5.48
C PHE A 110 -7.90 -5.07 -5.39
N LEU A 111 -7.73 -6.11 -6.22
CA LEU A 111 -8.59 -7.31 -6.22
C LEU A 111 -8.48 -8.09 -4.92
N TYR A 112 -7.30 -8.09 -4.28
CA TYR A 112 -7.11 -8.67 -2.96
C TYR A 112 -7.90 -7.95 -1.86
N ALA A 113 -8.03 -6.62 -1.96
CA ALA A 113 -8.69 -5.77 -0.98
C ALA A 113 -10.22 -5.74 -1.11
N ILE A 114 -10.73 -5.94 -2.33
CA ILE A 114 -12.15 -5.80 -2.66
C ILE A 114 -12.78 -7.18 -2.87
N PRO A 115 -13.99 -7.44 -2.34
CA PRO A 115 -14.69 -8.70 -2.57
C PRO A 115 -15.34 -8.66 -3.97
N PHE A 116 -14.52 -8.72 -5.02
CA PHE A 116 -15.00 -8.71 -6.41
C PHE A 116 -15.38 -10.11 -6.92
N LEU A 117 -14.92 -11.18 -6.27
CA LEU A 117 -15.19 -12.55 -6.72
C LEU A 117 -16.68 -12.93 -6.53
N PRO A 118 -17.32 -13.52 -7.56
CA PRO A 118 -18.73 -13.87 -7.52
C PRO A 118 -19.03 -14.93 -6.46
N LYS A 119 -20.08 -14.68 -5.67
CA LYS A 119 -20.61 -15.44 -4.52
C LYS A 119 -20.79 -16.95 -4.70
N ARG A 120 -20.62 -17.49 -5.91
CA ARG A 120 -20.83 -18.92 -6.23
C ARG A 120 -19.61 -19.80 -6.00
N PHE A 121 -18.39 -19.24 -5.98
CA PHE A 121 -17.17 -20.05 -5.84
C PHE A 121 -16.62 -20.10 -4.41
N PHE A 122 -16.92 -19.08 -3.60
CA PHE A 122 -16.49 -19.00 -2.21
C PHE A 122 -17.72 -19.10 -1.31
N MET A 123 -17.97 -20.33 -0.87
CA MET A 123 -18.93 -20.63 0.19
C MET A 123 -18.51 -19.85 1.44
N ASP A 124 -19.51 -19.25 2.11
CA ASP A 124 -19.45 -18.41 3.31
C ASP A 124 -19.25 -16.89 3.12
N SER A 125 -20.41 -16.24 3.18
CA SER A 125 -20.72 -14.83 3.43
C SER A 125 -19.55 -13.93 3.88
N ASN A 126 -19.28 -12.88 3.11
CA ASN A 126 -18.55 -11.66 3.50
C ASN A 126 -17.02 -11.70 3.71
N GLN A 127 -16.30 -12.75 3.32
CA GLN A 127 -14.84 -12.77 3.50
C GLN A 127 -14.07 -12.28 2.27
N ASN A 128 -13.33 -11.17 2.40
CA ASN A 128 -12.32 -10.76 1.43
C ASN A 128 -11.19 -11.81 1.35
N LEU A 129 -10.49 -11.91 0.21
CA LEU A 129 -9.27 -12.74 0.05
C LEU A 129 -8.23 -12.42 1.14
N ARG A 130 -8.20 -11.16 1.62
CA ARG A 130 -7.44 -10.69 2.78
C ARG A 130 -7.69 -11.42 4.10
N ASN A 131 -8.88 -11.98 4.31
CA ASN A 131 -9.26 -12.59 5.58
C ASN A 131 -8.79 -14.05 5.67
N ILE A 132 -8.32 -14.63 4.57
CA ILE A 132 -7.76 -15.99 4.53
C ILE A 132 -6.30 -15.92 4.99
N GLY A 133 -6.04 -16.44 6.20
CA GLY A 133 -4.74 -16.31 6.88
C GLY A 133 -3.52 -16.75 6.06
N GLY A 134 -3.65 -17.81 5.25
CA GLY A 134 -2.58 -18.30 4.38
C GLY A 134 -2.38 -17.46 3.12
N LEU A 135 -3.47 -17.19 2.37
CA LEU A 135 -3.40 -16.49 1.09
C LEU A 135 -2.87 -15.05 1.23
N LYS A 136 -3.20 -14.38 2.33
CA LYS A 136 -2.74 -13.03 2.65
C LYS A 136 -1.22 -12.89 2.59
N VAL A 137 -0.48 -13.85 3.15
CA VAL A 137 0.99 -13.75 3.24
C VAL A 137 1.63 -13.92 1.87
N TYR A 138 1.15 -14.87 1.06
CA TYR A 138 1.67 -15.09 -0.28
C TYR A 138 1.42 -13.92 -1.22
N VAL A 139 0.22 -13.32 -1.18
CA VAL A 139 -0.10 -12.15 -2.02
C VAL A 139 0.78 -10.96 -1.63
N ILE A 140 0.93 -10.69 -0.32
CA ILE A 140 1.80 -9.60 0.16
C ILE A 140 3.26 -9.84 -0.27
N GLY A 141 3.77 -11.05 -0.05
CA GLY A 141 5.15 -11.41 -0.42
C GLY A 141 5.40 -11.27 -1.92
N MET A 142 4.49 -11.76 -2.76
CA MET A 142 4.59 -11.67 -4.23
C MET A 142 4.58 -10.21 -4.72
N VAL A 143 3.64 -9.39 -4.22
CA VAL A 143 3.57 -7.97 -4.60
C VAL A 143 4.82 -7.24 -4.15
N TRP A 144 5.34 -7.55 -2.95
CA TRP A 144 6.56 -6.91 -2.45
C TRP A 144 7.76 -7.25 -3.28
N SER A 145 8.01 -8.53 -3.52
CA SER A 145 9.16 -8.96 -4.32
C SER A 145 9.11 -8.38 -5.73
N GLY A 146 7.92 -8.32 -6.34
CA GLY A 146 7.76 -7.85 -7.72
C GLY A 146 7.75 -6.33 -7.91
N VAL A 147 7.54 -5.54 -6.85
CA VAL A 147 7.60 -4.07 -6.92
C VAL A 147 9.00 -3.57 -6.57
N THR A 148 9.77 -4.33 -5.78
CA THR A 148 11.14 -3.96 -5.38
C THR A 148 12.23 -4.44 -6.33
N VAL A 149 11.89 -5.28 -7.33
CA VAL A 149 12.81 -5.89 -8.32
C VAL A 149 12.27 -5.65 -9.72
#